data_AF-A0A6G1S2X4-F1
#
_entry.id   AF-A0A6G1S2X4-F1
#
_cell.length_a   1.000
_cell.length_b   1.000
_cell.length_c   1.000
_cell.angle_alpha   90.00
_cell.angle_beta   90.00
_cell.angle_gamma   90.00
#
_symmetry.space_group_name_H-M   'P 1'
#
loop_
_entity.id
_entity.type
_entity.pdbx_description
1 polymer ?
#
loop_
_entity_poly.entity_id
_entity_poly.type
_entity_poly.pdbx_seq_one_letter_code
_entity_poly.pdbx_strand_id
1 'polypeptide(L)'
;TDSCILKQNYIKLAGTPHNMPGPPNYIRYVPAQDGAQPKIIQMVEVQKDPFEPPRFKINQKVPRAPPSPPVPVMHSPPRKITAEEQKQWKIPPCVSSWKNPRGYTVPLDKRCAFNGRAGAEPETINPKFAQLSETLYISTRQHRSALEEKQKAEKLMAQKEKEKHEEGLRLLAQQAREQRAAIQRGLGHGRNDDEDNEEEEDVDAEELNDRRRIRDERHRERVRNINIKSTNPERRTKFDRQRERDISEKVALGMARPNTDDHDVHDQRLYNQSQGLGSGFDDEDEYTVYDKAWKSKESFSTNYRPSDSIKQDTKERDSEDHSSKPSTSDPNNDPLAPIQFEKDDVEQIFNVESFLRNAKYNARKIQESSSSSKRHKS
;
A
#
# COMPACT_ATOMS: atom_id res chain seq x y z
N THR A 1 -48.17 63.63 -14.71
CA THR A 1 -47.09 62.62 -14.62
C THR A 1 -47.12 61.70 -15.81
N ASP A 2 -48.28 61.15 -16.14
CA ASP A 2 -48.43 60.10 -17.15
C ASP A 2 -48.06 60.59 -18.55
N SER A 3 -48.47 61.82 -18.91
CA SER A 3 -48.06 62.46 -20.18
C SER A 3 -46.54 62.61 -20.32
N CYS A 4 -45.84 62.94 -19.24
CA CYS A 4 -44.38 63.08 -19.24
C CYS A 4 -43.70 61.71 -19.38
N ILE A 5 -44.20 60.70 -18.67
CA ILE A 5 -43.69 59.34 -18.72
C ILE A 5 -43.90 58.75 -20.12
N LEU A 6 -45.10 58.93 -20.70
CA LEU A 6 -45.41 58.49 -22.07
C LEU A 6 -44.48 59.14 -23.10
N LYS A 7 -44.20 60.44 -22.97
CA LYS A 7 -43.26 61.14 -23.86
C LYS A 7 -41.83 60.60 -23.74
N GLN A 8 -41.36 60.32 -22.52
CA GLN A 8 -40.04 59.72 -22.30
C GLN A 8 -39.96 58.29 -22.83
N ASN A 9 -41.02 57.50 -22.65
CA ASN A 9 -41.12 56.14 -23.17
C ASN A 9 -41.10 56.13 -24.69
N TYR A 10 -41.83 57.03 -25.35
CA TYR A 10 -41.80 57.18 -26.80
C TYR A 10 -40.38 57.46 -27.31
N ILE A 11 -39.63 58.37 -26.65
CA ILE A 11 -38.23 58.69 -27.03
C ILE A 11 -37.31 57.48 -26.85
N LYS A 12 -37.46 56.71 -25.76
CA LYS A 12 -36.65 55.51 -25.51
C LYS A 12 -36.95 54.37 -26.47
N LEU A 13 -38.23 54.16 -26.80
CA LEU A 13 -38.67 53.10 -27.73
C LEU A 13 -38.35 53.44 -29.18
N ALA A 14 -38.37 54.72 -29.55
CA ALA A 14 -38.13 55.14 -30.93
C ALA A 14 -36.72 54.80 -31.41
N GLY A 15 -35.70 54.72 -30.53
CA GLY A 15 -34.31 54.30 -30.83
C GLY A 15 -33.52 55.27 -31.74
N THR A 16 -34.16 55.76 -32.79
CA THR A 16 -33.79 56.80 -33.75
C THR A 16 -35.09 57.47 -34.22
N PRO A 17 -35.24 58.81 -34.11
CA PRO A 17 -36.46 59.47 -34.54
C PRO A 17 -36.69 59.28 -36.04
N HIS A 18 -37.98 59.23 -36.41
CA HIS A 18 -38.52 59.21 -37.78
C HIS A 18 -37.62 59.95 -38.78
N ASN A 19 -37.22 59.27 -39.87
CA ASN A 19 -36.28 59.78 -40.86
C ASN A 19 -36.89 60.79 -41.86
N MET A 20 -38.03 61.39 -41.49
CA MET A 20 -38.77 62.33 -42.32
C MET A 20 -38.62 63.73 -41.70
N PRO A 21 -38.01 64.70 -42.40
CA PRO A 21 -37.85 66.05 -41.87
C PRO A 21 -39.22 66.67 -41.61
N GLY A 22 -39.39 67.24 -40.42
CA GLY A 22 -40.61 67.96 -40.04
C GLY A 22 -40.81 69.25 -40.85
N PRO A 23 -42.01 69.88 -40.76
CA PRO A 23 -42.28 71.14 -41.45
C PRO A 23 -41.36 72.27 -40.97
N PRO A 24 -41.03 73.25 -41.84
CA PRO A 24 -40.14 74.36 -41.50
C PRO A 24 -40.74 75.25 -40.40
N ASN A 25 -39.92 75.59 -39.41
CA ASN A 25 -40.34 76.43 -38.28
C ASN A 25 -39.72 77.83 -38.40
N TYR A 26 -40.53 78.87 -38.27
CA TYR A 26 -40.05 80.26 -38.27
C TYR A 26 -39.91 80.77 -36.84
N ILE A 27 -38.69 81.18 -36.48
CA ILE A 27 -38.36 81.73 -35.17
C ILE A 27 -37.92 83.17 -35.36
N ARG A 28 -38.54 84.10 -34.62
CA ARG A 28 -38.07 85.47 -34.55
C ARG A 28 -36.93 85.56 -33.55
N TYR A 29 -35.73 85.87 -34.02
CA TYR A 29 -34.55 86.10 -33.21
C TYR A 29 -34.29 87.60 -33.04
N VAL A 30 -34.20 88.03 -31.78
CA VAL A 30 -33.76 89.38 -31.42
C VAL A 30 -32.33 89.26 -30.90
N PRO A 31 -31.33 89.78 -31.63
CA PRO A 31 -29.94 89.76 -31.17
C PRO A 31 -29.79 90.60 -29.89
N ALA A 32 -28.96 90.11 -28.95
CA ALA A 32 -28.68 90.79 -27.69
C ALA A 32 -27.68 91.96 -27.83
N GLN A 33 -27.29 92.31 -29.06
CA GLN A 33 -26.39 93.42 -29.35
C GLN A 33 -27.21 94.68 -29.63
N ASP A 34 -26.91 95.76 -28.92
CA ASP A 34 -27.64 97.03 -29.03
C ASP A 34 -27.58 97.59 -30.46
N GLY A 35 -28.75 97.88 -31.03
CA GLY A 35 -28.91 98.44 -32.38
C GLY A 35 -29.14 97.41 -33.50
N ALA A 36 -29.11 96.11 -33.22
CA ALA A 36 -29.34 95.09 -34.24
C ALA A 36 -30.83 94.74 -34.40
N GLN A 37 -31.30 94.75 -35.65
CA GLN A 37 -32.72 94.53 -35.99
C GLN A 37 -33.13 93.06 -35.80
N PRO A 38 -34.39 92.78 -35.41
CA PRO A 38 -34.89 91.43 -35.27
C PRO A 38 -34.88 90.71 -36.63
N LYS A 39 -34.44 89.45 -36.64
CA LYS A 39 -34.40 88.59 -37.83
C LYS A 39 -35.39 87.45 -37.67
N ILE A 40 -36.04 87.04 -38.76
CA ILE A 40 -36.84 85.82 -38.79
C ILE A 40 -35.96 84.72 -39.39
N ILE A 41 -35.74 83.66 -38.62
CA ILE A 41 -34.92 82.52 -38.99
C ILE A 41 -35.84 81.34 -39.29
N GLN A 42 -35.69 80.75 -40.47
CA GLN A 42 -36.36 79.52 -40.84
C GLN A 42 -35.48 78.33 -40.46
N MET A 43 -35.93 77.54 -39.49
CA MET A 43 -35.27 76.30 -39.07
C MET A 43 -35.86 75.13 -39.86
N VAL A 44 -35.00 74.42 -40.58
CA VAL A 44 -35.33 73.22 -41.34
C VAL A 44 -34.48 72.07 -40.80
N GLU A 45 -35.11 70.94 -40.45
CA GLU A 45 -34.38 69.75 -40.04
C GLU A 45 -33.69 69.13 -41.26
N VAL A 46 -32.38 68.91 -41.15
CA VAL A 46 -31.60 68.26 -42.22
C VAL A 46 -32.01 66.79 -42.29
N GLN A 47 -32.46 66.35 -43.46
CA GLN A 47 -32.79 64.94 -43.73
C GLN A 47 -31.53 64.08 -43.53
N LYS A 48 -31.64 63.04 -42.69
CA LYS A 48 -30.53 62.13 -42.38
C LYS A 48 -30.54 60.93 -43.33
N ASP A 49 -29.35 60.47 -43.71
CA ASP A 49 -29.22 59.29 -44.56
C ASP A 49 -29.53 58.01 -43.76
N PRO A 50 -30.51 57.17 -44.18
CA PRO A 50 -30.81 55.90 -43.52
C PRO A 50 -29.64 54.90 -43.48
N PHE A 51 -28.64 55.03 -44.34
CA PHE A 51 -27.48 54.13 -44.40
C PHE A 51 -26.22 54.70 -43.74
N GLU A 52 -26.28 55.90 -43.15
CA GLU A 52 -25.14 56.49 -42.46
C GLU A 52 -24.84 55.74 -41.15
N PRO A 53 -23.61 55.23 -40.95
CA PRO A 53 -23.23 54.57 -39.71
C PRO A 53 -23.12 55.56 -38.53
N PRO A 54 -23.14 55.08 -37.26
CA PRO A 54 -22.98 55.95 -36.10
C PRO A 54 -21.69 56.79 -36.15
N ARG A 55 -21.84 58.12 -36.18
CA ARG A 55 -20.75 59.08 -36.42
C ARG A 55 -19.73 59.18 -35.27
N PHE A 56 -20.11 58.86 -34.03
CA PHE A 56 -19.27 59.08 -32.84
C PHE A 56 -19.14 57.83 -31.97
N LYS A 57 -17.97 57.66 -31.34
CA LYS A 57 -17.70 56.58 -30.36
C LYS A 57 -18.30 56.96 -29.00
N ILE A 58 -19.29 56.20 -28.52
CA ILE A 58 -20.02 56.45 -27.24
C ILE A 58 -19.39 55.68 -26.06
N ASN A 59 -18.28 54.98 -26.27
CA ASN A 59 -17.67 54.09 -25.27
C ASN A 59 -16.80 54.79 -24.21
N GLN A 60 -16.64 56.11 -24.27
CA GLN A 60 -15.88 56.87 -23.29
C GLN A 60 -16.62 56.90 -21.95
N LYS A 61 -16.11 56.17 -20.95
CA LYS A 61 -16.65 56.17 -19.59
C LYS A 61 -16.03 57.29 -18.76
N VAL A 62 -16.85 58.23 -18.33
CA VAL A 62 -16.47 59.33 -17.43
C VAL A 62 -16.77 58.90 -15.99
N PRO A 63 -15.95 59.29 -14.98
CA PRO A 63 -16.29 59.05 -13.58
C PRO A 63 -17.67 59.62 -13.23
N ARG A 64 -18.33 58.99 -12.27
CA ARG A 64 -19.65 59.41 -11.81
C ARG A 64 -19.56 60.85 -11.29
N ALA A 65 -20.50 61.70 -11.73
CA ALA A 65 -20.63 63.05 -11.20
C ALA A 65 -20.76 63.02 -9.66
N PRO A 66 -20.29 64.07 -8.96
CA PRO A 66 -20.44 64.15 -7.51
C PRO A 66 -21.92 64.00 -7.13
N PRO A 67 -22.23 63.33 -6.01
CA PRO A 67 -23.61 63.22 -5.54
C PRO A 67 -24.16 64.62 -5.19
N SER A 68 -25.49 64.72 -5.13
CA SER A 68 -26.15 65.87 -4.50
C SER A 68 -25.56 66.11 -3.10
N PRO A 69 -25.54 67.36 -2.61
CA PRO A 69 -25.00 67.67 -1.28
C PRO A 69 -25.60 66.73 -0.23
N PRO A 70 -24.79 66.21 0.72
CA PRO A 70 -25.28 65.27 1.71
C PRO A 70 -26.38 65.95 2.54
N VAL A 71 -27.50 65.25 2.69
CA VAL A 71 -28.61 65.75 3.50
C VAL A 71 -28.17 65.87 4.96
N PRO A 72 -28.59 66.91 5.69
CA PRO A 72 -28.31 67.05 7.12
C PRO A 72 -28.87 65.86 7.91
N VAL A 73 -28.01 65.15 8.63
CA VAL A 73 -28.43 64.02 9.46
C VAL A 73 -28.78 64.53 10.85
N MET A 74 -30.08 64.53 11.19
CA MET A 74 -30.60 64.99 12.48
C MET A 74 -30.49 63.88 13.54
N HIS A 75 -29.28 63.59 14.00
CA HIS A 75 -29.08 62.71 15.15
C HIS A 75 -29.45 63.42 16.46
N SER A 76 -29.82 62.64 17.48
CA SER A 76 -29.85 63.15 18.85
C SER A 76 -28.43 63.48 19.32
N PRO A 77 -28.27 64.35 20.35
CA PRO A 77 -26.96 64.65 20.90
C PRO A 77 -26.21 63.36 21.29
N PRO A 78 -24.90 63.27 21.02
CA PRO A 78 -24.13 62.05 21.24
C PRO A 78 -24.15 61.67 22.72
N ARG A 79 -24.60 60.45 23.02
CA ARG A 79 -24.50 59.87 24.36
C ARG A 79 -23.03 59.52 24.61
N LYS A 80 -22.50 59.90 25.78
CA LYS A 80 -21.14 59.52 26.17
C LYS A 80 -21.13 58.03 26.49
N ILE A 81 -20.29 57.27 25.79
CA ILE A 81 -20.06 55.86 26.10
C ILE A 81 -19.37 55.75 27.46
N THR A 82 -19.76 54.79 28.28
CA THR A 82 -19.05 54.53 29.53
C THR A 82 -17.76 53.75 29.24
N ALA A 83 -16.73 53.95 30.07
CA ALA A 83 -15.46 53.23 29.89
C ALA A 83 -15.62 51.71 30.08
N GLU A 84 -16.61 51.29 30.85
CA GLU A 84 -16.97 49.89 31.08
C GLU A 84 -17.61 49.27 29.84
N GLU A 85 -18.60 49.95 29.25
CA GLU A 85 -19.25 49.53 28.01
C GLU A 85 -18.22 49.41 26.88
N GLN A 86 -17.32 50.40 26.74
CA GLN A 86 -16.27 50.33 25.73
C GLN A 86 -15.33 49.13 25.91
N LYS A 87 -15.02 48.75 27.16
CA LYS A 87 -14.20 47.56 27.45
C LYS A 87 -14.94 46.27 27.14
N GLN A 88 -16.22 46.16 27.48
CA GLN A 88 -17.03 44.98 27.21
C GLN A 88 -17.16 44.71 25.71
N TRP A 89 -17.23 45.77 24.91
CA TRP A 89 -17.30 45.67 23.44
C TRP A 89 -15.94 45.60 22.75
N LYS A 90 -14.85 45.42 23.51
CA LYS A 90 -13.51 45.25 22.92
C LYS A 90 -13.33 43.82 22.42
N ILE A 91 -13.50 43.66 21.11
CA ILE A 91 -13.35 42.37 20.42
C ILE A 91 -11.87 41.94 20.44
N PRO A 92 -11.53 40.74 20.98
CA PRO A 92 -10.18 40.21 20.93
C PRO A 92 -9.67 39.99 19.50
N PRO A 93 -8.36 40.16 19.24
CA PRO A 93 -7.81 39.88 17.92
C PRO A 93 -7.95 38.39 17.55
N CYS A 94 -8.28 38.11 16.30
CA CYS A 94 -8.36 36.75 15.79
C CYS A 94 -6.96 36.22 15.51
N VAL A 95 -6.49 35.28 16.34
CA VAL A 95 -5.27 34.50 16.11
C VAL A 95 -5.70 33.14 15.58
N SER A 96 -5.47 32.90 14.28
CA SER A 96 -5.84 31.63 13.66
C SER A 96 -4.69 30.62 13.73
N SER A 97 -5.02 29.35 13.90
CA SER A 97 -4.05 28.24 13.84
C SER A 97 -3.55 27.97 12.41
N TRP A 98 -4.28 28.43 11.37
CA TRP A 98 -3.99 28.10 9.96
C TRP A 98 -3.37 29.23 9.16
N LYS A 99 -3.76 30.48 9.39
CA LYS A 99 -3.42 31.61 8.53
C LYS A 99 -2.72 32.73 9.29
N ASN A 100 -1.58 33.15 8.75
CA ASN A 100 -0.83 34.31 9.20
C ASN A 100 -0.32 35.09 7.98
N PRO A 101 -1.21 35.78 7.24
CA PRO A 101 -0.87 36.40 5.96
C PRO A 101 0.19 37.50 6.09
N ARG A 102 0.23 38.17 7.24
CA ARG A 102 1.19 39.23 7.55
C ARG A 102 2.41 38.73 8.32
N GLY A 103 2.51 37.42 8.59
CA GLY A 103 3.70 36.83 9.22
C GLY A 103 3.96 37.29 10.66
N TYR A 104 2.93 37.69 11.43
CA TYR A 104 3.13 38.13 12.82
C TYR A 104 3.75 37.04 13.70
N THR A 105 4.76 37.41 14.50
CA THR A 105 5.35 36.54 15.52
C THR A 105 4.43 36.51 16.74
N VAL A 106 3.58 35.48 16.82
CA VAL A 106 2.61 35.28 17.89
C VAL A 106 3.13 34.23 18.88
N PRO A 107 3.15 34.51 20.20
CA PRO A 107 3.62 33.55 21.22
C PRO A 107 2.72 32.31 21.29
N LEU A 108 3.28 31.21 21.79
CA LEU A 108 2.61 29.90 21.83
C LEU A 108 1.31 29.92 22.64
N ASP A 109 1.29 30.58 23.79
CA ASP A 109 0.08 30.76 24.62
C ASP A 109 -1.10 31.25 23.77
N LYS A 110 -0.91 32.33 22.99
CA LYS A 110 -1.98 32.93 22.17
C LYS A 110 -2.36 32.09 20.96
N ARG A 111 -1.48 31.20 20.48
CA ARG A 111 -1.79 30.23 19.41
C ARG A 111 -2.54 29.02 19.94
N CYS A 112 -2.19 28.56 21.13
CA CYS A 112 -2.73 27.35 21.74
C CYS A 112 -4.01 27.61 22.55
N ALA A 113 -4.26 28.85 22.97
CA ALA A 113 -5.40 29.24 23.80
C ALA A 113 -6.78 28.87 23.22
N PHE A 114 -6.91 28.80 21.89
CA PHE A 114 -8.18 28.45 21.25
C PHE A 114 -8.38 26.94 21.05
N ASN A 115 -7.30 26.15 21.09
CA ASN A 115 -7.47 24.70 21.07
C ASN A 115 -8.12 24.35 22.41
N GLY A 116 -9.44 24.15 22.41
CA GLY A 116 -10.23 23.74 23.56
C GLY A 116 -9.69 22.49 24.27
N ARG A 117 -8.64 21.86 23.76
CA ARG A 117 -7.85 20.83 24.43
C ARG A 117 -7.12 21.27 25.69
N ALA A 118 -6.71 22.55 25.80
CA ALA A 118 -5.97 23.03 26.97
C ALA A 118 -6.88 23.51 28.13
N GLY A 119 -8.19 23.63 27.89
CA GLY A 119 -9.17 24.12 28.87
C GLY A 119 -10.54 23.45 28.81
N ALA A 120 -10.73 22.42 27.98
CA ALA A 120 -11.85 21.51 28.14
C ALA A 120 -11.64 20.76 29.45
N GLU A 121 -12.71 20.69 30.24
CA GLU A 121 -12.83 19.80 31.38
C GLU A 121 -12.18 18.44 31.05
N PRO A 122 -11.41 17.84 31.98
CA PRO A 122 -10.85 16.52 31.74
C PRO A 122 -11.98 15.60 31.29
N GLU A 123 -11.87 14.99 30.11
CA GLU A 123 -12.89 14.11 29.58
C GLU A 123 -13.18 13.00 30.62
N THR A 124 -14.31 13.14 31.32
CA THR A 124 -14.67 12.20 32.40
C THR A 124 -15.21 10.93 31.77
N ILE A 125 -14.54 9.80 32.00
CA ILE A 125 -14.96 8.50 31.45
C ILE A 125 -16.21 7.99 32.21
N ASN A 126 -17.18 7.46 31.46
CA ASN A 126 -18.41 6.89 32.01
C ASN A 126 -18.12 5.62 32.86
N PRO A 127 -18.63 5.49 34.10
CA PRO A 127 -18.38 4.32 34.96
C PRO A 127 -18.93 3.00 34.40
N LYS A 128 -19.88 3.04 33.44
CA LYS A 128 -20.39 1.84 32.76
C LYS A 128 -19.28 1.06 32.03
N PHE A 129 -18.21 1.72 31.61
CA PHE A 129 -17.06 1.04 31.00
C PHE A 129 -16.35 0.11 32.00
N ALA A 130 -16.25 0.52 33.28
CA ALA A 130 -15.71 -0.34 34.33
C ALA A 130 -16.63 -1.56 34.56
N GLN A 131 -17.94 -1.32 34.67
CA GLN A 131 -18.93 -2.40 34.83
C GLN A 131 -18.88 -3.40 33.67
N LEU A 132 -18.75 -2.93 32.43
CA LEU A 132 -18.62 -3.80 31.25
C LEU A 132 -17.33 -4.63 31.30
N SER A 133 -16.21 -4.03 31.68
CA SER A 133 -14.95 -4.77 31.79
C SER A 133 -15.00 -5.86 32.85
N GLU A 134 -15.69 -5.60 33.97
CA GLU A 134 -15.89 -6.55 35.06
C GLU A 134 -16.81 -7.70 34.64
N THR A 135 -17.93 -7.39 33.98
CA THR A 135 -18.88 -8.42 33.51
C THR A 135 -18.24 -9.36 32.50
N LEU A 136 -17.45 -8.83 31.56
CA LEU A 136 -16.70 -9.64 30.60
C LEU A 136 -15.65 -10.52 31.29
N TYR A 137 -14.97 -10.00 32.30
CA TYR A 137 -13.98 -10.77 33.07
C TYR A 137 -14.63 -11.93 33.82
N ILE A 138 -15.75 -11.67 34.51
CA ILE A 138 -16.51 -12.68 35.26
C ILE A 138 -17.08 -13.74 34.31
N SER A 139 -17.72 -13.31 33.22
CA SER A 139 -18.28 -14.21 32.19
C SER A 139 -17.19 -15.12 31.62
N THR A 140 -16.04 -14.56 31.25
CA THR A 140 -14.93 -15.34 30.68
C THR A 140 -14.41 -16.39 31.68
N ARG A 141 -14.28 -16.03 32.96
CA ARG A 141 -13.86 -16.96 34.02
C ARG A 141 -14.87 -18.10 34.20
N GLN A 142 -16.17 -17.79 34.22
CA GLN A 142 -17.23 -18.79 34.33
C GLN A 142 -17.24 -19.74 33.13
N HIS A 143 -17.12 -19.21 31.90
CA HIS A 143 -17.06 -20.05 30.70
C HIS A 143 -15.85 -20.99 30.70
N ARG A 144 -14.68 -20.51 31.14
CA ARG A 144 -13.50 -21.38 31.28
C ARG A 144 -13.70 -22.49 32.30
N SER A 145 -14.23 -22.17 33.49
CA SER A 145 -14.55 -23.18 34.52
C SER A 145 -15.53 -24.24 34.01
N ALA A 146 -16.61 -23.80 33.35
CA ALA A 146 -17.61 -24.71 32.79
C ALA A 146 -17.03 -25.60 31.67
N LEU A 147 -16.12 -25.07 30.85
CA LEU A 147 -15.42 -25.87 29.83
C LEU A 147 -14.47 -26.90 30.45
N GLU A 148 -13.71 -26.52 31.49
CA GLU A 148 -12.85 -27.45 32.20
C GLU A 148 -13.65 -28.58 32.86
N GLU A 149 -14.79 -28.27 33.46
CA GLU A 149 -15.69 -29.28 34.04
C GLU A 149 -16.27 -30.21 32.97
N LYS A 150 -16.71 -29.65 31.83
CA LYS A 150 -17.17 -30.46 30.69
C LYS A 150 -16.08 -31.38 30.17
N GLN A 151 -14.87 -30.87 29.97
CA GLN A 151 -13.73 -31.67 29.50
C GLN A 151 -13.36 -32.77 30.51
N LYS A 152 -13.43 -32.50 31.81
CA LYS A 152 -13.20 -33.52 32.86
C LYS A 152 -14.30 -34.59 32.83
N ALA A 153 -15.57 -34.18 32.72
CA ALA A 153 -16.70 -35.10 32.66
C ALA A 153 -16.65 -35.98 31.40
N GLU A 154 -16.34 -35.39 30.24
CA GLU A 154 -16.17 -36.11 28.98
C GLU A 154 -15.04 -37.15 29.06
N LYS A 155 -13.89 -36.77 29.62
CA LYS A 155 -12.77 -37.71 29.87
C LYS A 155 -13.18 -38.86 30.78
N LEU A 156 -13.94 -38.59 31.84
CA LEU A 156 -14.40 -39.62 32.78
C LEU A 156 -15.43 -40.55 32.14
N MET A 157 -16.34 -40.03 31.32
CA MET A 157 -17.29 -40.84 30.54
C MET A 157 -16.57 -41.73 29.52
N ALA A 158 -15.58 -41.18 28.80
CA ALA A 158 -14.76 -41.95 27.86
C ALA A 158 -13.92 -43.04 28.57
N GLN A 159 -13.41 -42.78 29.77
CA GLN A 159 -12.73 -43.81 30.58
C GLN A 159 -13.69 -44.91 31.02
N LYS A 160 -14.89 -44.57 31.49
CA LYS A 160 -15.92 -45.55 31.85
C LYS A 160 -16.38 -46.38 30.65
N GLU A 161 -16.48 -45.77 29.47
CA GLU A 161 -16.82 -46.48 28.24
C GLU A 161 -15.71 -47.47 27.84
N LYS A 162 -14.45 -47.07 27.96
CA LYS A 162 -13.29 -47.95 27.74
C LYS A 162 -13.25 -49.12 28.73
N GLU A 163 -13.52 -48.86 30.02
CA GLU A 163 -13.58 -49.90 31.06
C GLU A 163 -14.70 -50.91 30.75
N LYS A 164 -15.91 -50.45 30.41
CA LYS A 164 -17.00 -51.32 29.96
C LYS A 164 -16.64 -52.14 28.72
N HIS A 165 -15.91 -51.53 27.78
CA HIS A 165 -15.45 -52.22 26.58
C HIS A 165 -14.43 -53.32 26.93
N GLU A 166 -13.48 -53.04 27.84
CA GLU A 166 -12.52 -54.01 28.33
C GLU A 166 -13.19 -55.16 29.10
N GLU A 167 -14.15 -54.86 29.98
CA GLU A 167 -14.96 -55.87 30.68
C GLU A 167 -15.75 -56.75 29.70
N GLY A 168 -16.34 -56.13 28.67
CA GLY A 168 -17.05 -56.84 27.60
C GLY A 168 -16.14 -57.81 26.84
N LEU A 169 -14.93 -57.35 26.45
CA LEU A 169 -13.91 -58.20 25.82
C LEU A 169 -13.43 -59.32 26.76
N ARG A 170 -13.28 -59.03 28.06
CA ARG A 170 -12.88 -60.00 29.08
C ARG A 170 -13.91 -61.11 29.24
N LEU A 171 -15.20 -60.76 29.31
CA LEU A 171 -16.30 -61.74 29.40
C LEU A 171 -16.36 -62.61 28.15
N LEU A 172 -16.27 -62.00 26.97
CA LEU A 172 -16.24 -62.73 25.68
C LEU A 172 -15.05 -63.69 25.61
N ALA A 173 -13.87 -63.26 26.06
CA ALA A 173 -12.69 -64.11 26.12
C ALA A 173 -12.84 -65.26 27.13
N GLN A 174 -13.48 -65.02 28.28
CA GLN A 174 -13.79 -66.08 29.24
C GLN A 174 -14.76 -67.10 28.64
N GLN A 175 -15.84 -66.65 28.01
CA GLN A 175 -16.82 -67.51 27.35
C GLN A 175 -16.16 -68.35 26.24
N ALA A 176 -15.27 -67.76 25.43
CA ALA A 176 -14.52 -68.49 24.40
C ALA A 176 -13.58 -69.55 25.00
N ARG A 177 -12.96 -69.28 26.17
CA ARG A 177 -12.15 -70.27 26.89
C ARG A 177 -13.00 -71.40 27.46
N GLU A 178 -14.17 -71.10 28.02
CA GLU A 178 -15.11 -72.11 28.53
C GLU A 178 -15.63 -73.01 27.41
N GLN A 179 -15.97 -72.44 26.25
CA GLN A 179 -16.36 -73.22 25.07
C GLN A 179 -15.23 -74.12 24.56
N ARG A 180 -13.98 -73.61 24.49
CA ARG A 180 -12.82 -74.46 24.17
C ARG A 180 -12.57 -75.55 25.21
N ALA A 181 -12.71 -75.24 26.50
CA ALA A 181 -12.55 -76.22 27.57
C ALA A 181 -13.67 -77.28 27.54
N ALA A 182 -14.90 -76.92 27.16
CA ALA A 182 -16.00 -77.86 26.96
C ALA A 182 -15.71 -78.81 25.79
N ILE A 183 -15.19 -78.30 24.67
CA ILE A 183 -14.74 -79.12 23.53
C ILE A 183 -13.57 -80.04 23.94
N GLN A 184 -12.62 -79.53 24.74
CA GLN A 184 -11.48 -80.30 25.21
C GLN A 184 -11.86 -81.37 26.25
N ARG A 185 -12.90 -81.15 27.07
CA ARG A 185 -13.50 -82.19 27.94
C ARG A 185 -14.37 -83.17 27.15
N GLY A 186 -14.86 -82.80 25.97
CA GLY A 186 -15.60 -83.67 25.05
C GLY A 186 -14.74 -84.57 24.16
N LEU A 187 -13.42 -84.36 24.10
CA LEU A 187 -12.46 -85.15 23.30
C LEU A 187 -11.36 -85.82 24.15
N GLY A 188 -11.63 -86.06 25.43
CA GLY A 188 -10.66 -86.56 26.41
C GLY A 188 -11.21 -87.65 27.34
N HIS A 189 -12.01 -88.58 26.81
CA HIS A 189 -12.42 -89.81 27.50
C HIS A 189 -12.08 -91.04 26.66
N GLY A 190 -10.78 -91.24 26.44
CA GLY A 190 -10.21 -92.47 25.91
C GLY A 190 -9.05 -92.91 26.81
N ARG A 191 -9.39 -93.53 27.94
CA ARG A 191 -8.43 -94.25 28.78
C ARG A 191 -8.86 -95.71 28.78
N ASN A 192 -8.52 -96.40 27.69
CA ASN A 192 -8.42 -97.85 27.65
C ASN A 192 -6.92 -98.15 27.70
N ASP A 193 -6.47 -98.64 28.84
CA ASP A 193 -5.21 -99.37 29.01
C ASP A 193 -5.62 -100.84 28.89
N ASP A 194 -5.17 -101.51 27.84
CA ASP A 194 -4.55 -102.84 27.87
C ASP A 194 -4.44 -103.36 26.43
N GLU A 195 -3.19 -103.31 25.95
CA GLU A 195 -2.51 -104.28 25.10
C GLU A 195 -3.29 -104.90 23.93
N ASP A 196 -3.02 -104.41 22.72
CA ASP A 196 -2.26 -105.18 21.73
C ASP A 196 -2.17 -104.41 20.41
N ASN A 197 -1.06 -104.63 19.72
CA ASN A 197 -0.79 -104.41 18.30
C ASN A 197 0.26 -103.33 17.97
N GLU A 198 1.45 -103.89 17.85
CA GLU A 198 2.68 -103.49 17.16
C GLU A 198 2.53 -102.66 15.87
N GLU A 199 3.62 -101.91 15.62
CA GLU A 199 4.13 -101.42 14.33
C GLU A 199 3.78 -99.99 13.85
N GLU A 200 4.82 -99.15 13.91
CA GLU A 200 5.23 -98.06 13.00
C GLU A 200 4.31 -96.81 12.93
N GLU A 201 4.79 -95.57 13.01
CA GLU A 201 5.81 -94.97 12.16
C GLU A 201 6.31 -93.63 12.76
N ASP A 202 7.62 -93.39 12.72
CA ASP A 202 8.36 -92.21 13.21
C ASP A 202 8.09 -90.93 12.39
N VAL A 203 7.35 -89.94 12.94
CA VAL A 203 7.30 -88.54 12.47
C VAL A 203 6.75 -87.67 13.64
N ASP A 204 7.38 -86.70 14.30
CA ASP A 204 8.67 -86.01 14.18
C ASP A 204 9.18 -85.72 15.61
N ALA A 205 10.16 -86.49 16.10
CA ALA A 205 10.85 -86.16 17.36
C ALA A 205 11.53 -84.76 17.30
N GLU A 206 11.80 -84.26 16.09
CA GLU A 206 12.32 -82.92 15.82
C GLU A 206 11.30 -81.80 16.09
N GLU A 207 10.02 -81.97 15.72
CA GLU A 207 9.01 -80.91 15.93
C GLU A 207 8.74 -80.68 17.43
N LEU A 208 8.71 -81.77 18.22
CA LEU A 208 8.60 -81.68 19.69
C LEU A 208 9.84 -80.99 20.31
N ASN A 209 11.03 -81.29 19.80
CA ASN A 209 12.27 -80.64 20.24
C ASN A 209 12.34 -79.17 19.83
N ASP A 210 11.86 -78.80 18.64
CA ASP A 210 11.77 -77.41 18.19
C ASP A 210 10.76 -76.62 19.02
N ARG A 211 9.63 -77.22 19.37
CA ARG A 211 8.64 -76.61 20.27
C ARG A 211 9.18 -76.44 21.69
N ARG A 212 10.08 -77.32 22.14
CA ARG A 212 10.79 -77.22 23.41
C ARG A 212 11.87 -76.14 23.35
N ARG A 213 12.62 -76.07 22.25
CA ARG A 213 13.63 -75.04 21.95
C ARG A 213 12.99 -73.64 21.93
N ILE A 214 11.85 -73.45 21.28
CA ILE A 214 11.13 -72.17 21.23
C ILE A 214 10.59 -71.75 22.62
N ARG A 215 10.22 -72.71 23.48
CA ARG A 215 9.80 -72.41 24.86
C ARG A 215 10.98 -72.00 25.73
N ASP A 216 12.07 -72.73 25.65
CA ASP A 216 13.30 -72.45 26.41
C ASP A 216 13.98 -71.18 25.92
N GLU A 217 13.93 -70.89 24.61
CA GLU A 217 14.41 -69.65 24.00
C GLU A 217 13.60 -68.45 24.48
N ARG A 218 12.26 -68.52 24.47
CA ARG A 218 11.40 -67.45 25.04
C ARG A 218 11.54 -67.30 26.54
N HIS A 219 11.88 -68.37 27.27
CA HIS A 219 12.18 -68.30 28.70
C HIS A 219 13.53 -67.60 28.90
N ARG A 220 14.57 -68.01 28.16
CA ARG A 220 15.92 -67.44 28.23
C ARG A 220 15.93 -65.98 27.77
N GLU A 221 15.09 -65.62 26.80
CA GLU A 221 14.90 -64.25 26.31
C GLU A 221 14.13 -63.38 27.30
N ARG A 222 13.10 -63.91 27.99
CA ARG A 222 12.47 -63.20 29.12
C ARG A 222 13.43 -62.97 30.28
N VAL A 223 14.23 -63.98 30.64
CA VAL A 223 15.26 -63.84 31.68
C VAL A 223 16.35 -62.85 31.25
N ARG A 224 16.79 -62.90 29.99
CA ARG A 224 17.74 -61.94 29.41
C ARG A 224 17.15 -60.53 29.36
N ASN A 225 15.87 -60.35 29.01
CA ASN A 225 15.19 -59.06 29.01
C ASN A 225 14.96 -58.51 30.41
N ILE A 226 14.65 -59.37 31.39
CA ILE A 226 14.55 -58.97 32.80
C ILE A 226 15.94 -58.59 33.32
N ASN A 227 16.99 -59.35 33.00
CA ASN A 227 18.36 -58.98 33.32
C ASN A 227 18.81 -57.71 32.58
N ILE A 228 18.44 -57.47 31.33
CA ILE A 228 18.77 -56.22 30.60
C ILE A 228 18.01 -55.02 31.18
N LYS A 229 16.77 -55.22 31.64
CA LYS A 229 15.97 -54.17 32.30
C LYS A 229 16.38 -53.92 33.76
N SER A 230 16.93 -54.92 34.44
CA SER A 230 17.27 -54.89 35.88
C SER A 230 18.77 -54.66 36.14
N THR A 231 19.65 -55.14 35.27
CA THR A 231 21.10 -54.97 35.41
C THR A 231 21.62 -53.80 34.57
N ASN A 232 22.11 -52.80 35.31
CA ASN A 232 23.01 -51.72 34.91
C ASN A 232 22.35 -50.41 34.39
N PRO A 233 22.24 -49.35 35.22
CA PRO A 233 21.83 -48.01 34.77
C PRO A 233 22.79 -47.41 33.71
N GLU A 234 24.03 -47.91 33.59
CA GLU A 234 25.03 -47.56 32.58
C GLU A 234 24.68 -47.95 31.12
N ARG A 235 23.73 -48.87 30.88
CA ARG A 235 23.33 -49.26 29.51
C ARG A 235 22.07 -48.56 29.01
N ARG A 236 21.19 -48.13 29.93
CA ARG A 236 20.11 -47.17 29.60
C ARG A 236 20.70 -45.86 29.11
N THR A 237 21.74 -45.36 29.77
CA THR A 237 22.48 -44.18 29.32
C THR A 237 23.13 -44.36 27.95
N LYS A 238 23.42 -45.58 27.48
CA LYS A 238 23.98 -45.81 26.13
C LYS A 238 22.92 -45.73 25.02
N PHE A 239 21.70 -46.19 25.28
CA PHE A 239 20.55 -46.00 24.39
C PHE A 239 20.02 -44.57 24.43
N ASP A 240 20.00 -43.94 25.61
CA ASP A 240 19.66 -42.53 25.76
C ASP A 240 20.73 -41.63 25.12
N ARG A 241 22.04 -41.93 25.29
CA ARG A 241 23.13 -41.26 24.55
C ARG A 241 23.04 -41.46 23.05
N GLN A 242 22.63 -42.65 22.56
CA GLN A 242 22.38 -42.87 21.13
C GLN A 242 21.21 -42.02 20.59
N ARG A 243 20.21 -41.75 21.44
CA ARG A 243 19.08 -40.87 21.13
C ARG A 243 19.51 -39.41 21.09
N GLU A 244 20.40 -39.00 21.98
CA GLU A 244 20.97 -37.65 22.11
C GLU A 244 22.16 -37.33 21.19
N ARG A 245 22.71 -38.28 20.43
CA ARG A 245 23.81 -37.97 19.48
C ARG A 245 23.38 -36.93 18.45
N ASP A 246 24.28 -35.98 18.20
CA ASP A 246 24.14 -34.98 17.16
C ASP A 246 24.04 -35.64 15.77
N ILE A 247 23.32 -34.96 14.88
CA ILE A 247 22.95 -35.48 13.57
C ILE A 247 24.20 -35.79 12.73
N SER A 248 25.28 -35.01 12.88
CA SER A 248 26.58 -35.23 12.23
C SER A 248 27.28 -36.52 12.70
N GLU A 249 27.23 -36.85 13.98
CA GLU A 249 27.79 -38.11 14.52
C GLU A 249 26.95 -39.32 14.13
N LYS A 250 25.62 -39.17 14.08
CA LYS A 250 24.72 -40.22 13.56
C LYS A 250 24.98 -40.51 12.08
N VAL A 251 25.31 -39.49 11.29
CA VAL A 251 25.69 -39.62 9.87
C VAL A 251 27.08 -40.27 9.73
N ALA A 252 28.07 -39.85 10.52
CA ALA A 252 29.41 -40.44 10.49
C ALA A 252 29.44 -41.91 10.96
N LEU A 253 28.52 -42.31 11.86
CA LEU A 253 28.36 -43.69 12.31
C LEU A 253 27.41 -44.54 11.44
N GLY A 254 26.85 -43.99 10.37
CA GLY A 254 25.93 -44.71 9.46
C GLY A 254 24.59 -45.15 10.09
N MET A 255 24.23 -44.60 11.26
CA MET A 255 23.00 -44.95 11.98
C MET A 255 21.80 -44.07 11.60
N ALA A 256 22.03 -43.01 10.83
CA ALA A 256 20.96 -42.20 10.27
C ALA A 256 20.16 -43.03 9.26
N ARG A 257 18.93 -43.42 9.62
CA ARG A 257 17.96 -43.86 8.62
C ARG A 257 17.70 -42.64 7.72
N PRO A 258 17.89 -42.72 6.40
CA PRO A 258 17.43 -41.65 5.53
C PRO A 258 15.92 -41.53 5.75
N ASN A 259 15.42 -40.33 6.06
CA ASN A 259 14.00 -40.05 5.99
C ASN A 259 13.64 -40.16 4.51
N THR A 260 13.27 -41.36 4.06
CA THR A 260 12.58 -41.55 2.79
C THR A 260 11.14 -41.14 3.03
N ASP A 261 10.92 -39.83 3.18
CA ASP A 261 9.61 -39.27 2.91
C ASP A 261 9.45 -39.37 1.39
N ASP A 262 8.88 -40.50 0.96
CA ASP A 262 8.75 -40.94 -0.44
C ASP A 262 7.70 -40.12 -1.23
N HIS A 263 7.33 -38.95 -0.70
CA HIS A 263 6.36 -38.04 -1.29
C HIS A 263 6.91 -36.61 -1.21
N ASP A 264 7.21 -36.05 -2.38
CA ASP A 264 7.39 -34.62 -2.68
C ASP A 264 8.74 -33.94 -2.36
N VAL A 265 9.77 -34.28 -3.15
CA VAL A 265 10.92 -33.39 -3.36
C VAL A 265 10.52 -32.29 -4.35
N HIS A 266 10.04 -31.16 -3.84
CA HIS A 266 9.74 -29.97 -4.65
C HIS A 266 10.91 -29.00 -4.67
N ASP A 267 11.10 -28.26 -5.78
CA ASP A 267 12.16 -27.24 -5.89
C ASP A 267 11.89 -26.10 -4.88
N GLN A 268 12.87 -25.83 -4.02
CA GLN A 268 12.80 -24.78 -2.99
C GLN A 268 12.51 -23.40 -3.58
N ARG A 269 12.88 -23.15 -4.84
CA ARG A 269 12.57 -21.88 -5.54
C ARG A 269 11.07 -21.67 -5.78
N LEU A 270 10.28 -22.74 -5.74
CA LEU A 270 8.84 -22.69 -5.96
C LEU A 270 8.06 -22.26 -4.71
N TYR A 271 8.55 -22.60 -3.51
CA TYR A 271 7.87 -22.30 -2.25
C TYR A 271 7.99 -20.85 -1.79
N ASN A 272 8.98 -20.11 -2.29
CA ASN A 272 9.20 -18.71 -1.93
C ASN A 272 8.63 -17.74 -2.98
N GLN A 273 7.68 -18.17 -3.79
CA GLN A 273 6.96 -17.28 -4.71
C GLN A 273 5.83 -16.61 -3.93
N SER A 274 5.83 -15.27 -3.88
CA SER A 274 4.83 -14.49 -3.15
C SER A 274 3.46 -14.40 -3.85
N GLN A 275 3.29 -15.06 -5.00
CA GLN A 275 2.05 -15.10 -5.77
C GLN A 275 1.27 -16.37 -5.41
N GLY A 276 0.26 -16.26 -4.54
CA GLY A 276 -0.59 -17.42 -4.23
C GLY A 276 -1.90 -17.10 -3.53
N LEU A 277 -1.97 -16.03 -2.74
CA LEU A 277 -3.19 -15.69 -1.99
C LEU A 277 -3.81 -14.33 -2.35
N GLY A 278 -3.15 -13.54 -3.20
CA GLY A 278 -3.56 -12.15 -3.49
C GLY A 278 -3.86 -11.83 -4.95
N SER A 279 -3.71 -12.77 -5.89
CA SER A 279 -4.06 -12.51 -7.31
C SER A 279 -5.48 -12.99 -7.58
N GLY A 280 -6.43 -12.05 -7.70
CA GLY A 280 -7.77 -12.33 -8.23
C GLY A 280 -8.92 -12.30 -7.22
N PHE A 281 -8.70 -11.83 -5.98
CA PHE A 281 -9.78 -11.58 -5.02
C PHE A 281 -9.69 -10.14 -4.50
N ASP A 282 -9.92 -9.20 -5.40
CA ASP A 282 -9.92 -7.77 -5.11
C ASP A 282 -11.26 -7.15 -5.53
N ASP A 283 -11.62 -6.02 -4.93
CA ASP A 283 -12.92 -5.38 -5.12
C ASP A 283 -13.14 -4.97 -6.59
N GLU A 284 -14.38 -5.05 -7.10
CA GLU A 284 -14.74 -4.75 -8.50
C GLU A 284 -14.38 -3.30 -8.94
N ASP A 285 -14.16 -2.41 -7.98
CA ASP A 285 -13.77 -1.02 -8.19
C ASP A 285 -12.24 -0.84 -8.34
N GLU A 286 -11.41 -1.84 -8.04
CA GLU A 286 -9.95 -1.77 -8.15
C GLU A 286 -9.47 -2.27 -9.53
N TYR A 287 -8.77 -1.40 -10.27
CA TYR A 287 -8.34 -1.67 -11.65
C TYR A 287 -7.16 -2.65 -11.70
N THR A 288 -7.43 -3.93 -11.43
CA THR A 288 -6.46 -5.04 -11.34
C THR A 288 -6.43 -5.95 -12.58
N VAL A 289 -6.80 -5.43 -13.75
CA VAL A 289 -6.89 -6.19 -15.02
C VAL A 289 -5.55 -6.84 -15.44
N TYR A 290 -4.41 -6.33 -14.96
CA TYR A 290 -3.09 -6.83 -15.33
C TYR A 290 -2.23 -7.14 -14.11
N ASP A 291 -1.66 -8.35 -14.07
CA ASP A 291 -0.78 -8.82 -13.00
C ASP A 291 0.59 -8.10 -12.95
N LYS A 292 0.99 -7.47 -14.06
CA LYS A 292 2.31 -6.83 -14.21
C LYS A 292 2.16 -5.44 -14.81
N ALA A 293 2.90 -4.48 -14.24
CA ALA A 293 2.99 -3.15 -14.81
C ALA A 293 3.64 -3.17 -16.20
N TRP A 294 3.14 -2.35 -17.12
CA TRP A 294 3.68 -2.20 -18.49
C TRP A 294 5.18 -1.87 -18.52
N LYS A 295 5.70 -1.21 -17.48
CA LYS A 295 7.14 -1.00 -17.27
C LYS A 295 7.56 -1.61 -15.94
N SER A 296 8.58 -2.47 -15.98
CA SER A 296 9.22 -2.96 -14.76
C SER A 296 9.92 -1.80 -14.06
N LYS A 297 9.38 -1.37 -12.92
CA LYS A 297 10.09 -0.43 -12.02
C LYS A 297 11.39 -1.03 -11.49
N GLU A 298 11.49 -2.36 -11.46
CA GLU A 298 12.67 -3.08 -10.99
C GLU A 298 13.87 -2.87 -11.91
N SER A 299 13.64 -2.80 -13.23
CA SER A 299 14.67 -2.43 -14.22
C SER A 299 15.19 -1.00 -14.10
N PHE A 300 14.49 -0.11 -13.36
CA PHE A 300 14.89 1.28 -13.14
C PHE A 300 15.23 1.59 -11.66
N SER A 301 14.94 0.67 -10.74
CA SER A 301 15.24 0.85 -9.31
C SER A 301 16.74 0.79 -8.99
N THR A 302 17.54 0.31 -9.94
CA THR A 302 19.01 0.32 -9.95
C THR A 302 19.56 1.20 -11.06
N ASN A 303 18.95 2.37 -11.32
CA ASN A 303 19.61 3.44 -12.08
C ASN A 303 21.03 3.60 -11.50
N TYR A 304 22.01 3.18 -12.30
CA TYR A 304 23.40 2.85 -11.96
C TYR A 304 23.91 3.46 -10.64
N ARG A 305 24.09 2.62 -9.63
CA ARG A 305 24.76 2.99 -8.37
C ARG A 305 26.06 2.19 -8.27
N PRO A 306 27.20 2.74 -8.74
CA PRO A 306 28.46 2.02 -8.71
C PRO A 306 28.87 1.79 -7.25
N SER A 307 29.05 0.52 -6.86
CA SER A 307 29.58 0.19 -5.53
C SER A 307 31.08 0.44 -5.51
N ASP A 308 31.58 1.05 -4.43
CA ASP A 308 33.01 1.37 -4.32
C ASP A 308 33.90 0.12 -4.23
N SER A 309 33.33 -1.05 -3.88
CA SER A 309 34.00 -2.35 -3.98
C SER A 309 34.42 -2.71 -5.40
N ILE A 310 33.63 -2.36 -6.42
CA ILE A 310 33.94 -2.64 -7.82
C ILE A 310 34.98 -1.65 -8.37
N LYS A 311 35.10 -0.45 -7.79
CA LYS A 311 36.08 0.57 -8.20
C LYS A 311 37.50 0.28 -7.71
N GLN A 312 37.66 -0.47 -6.63
CA GLN A 312 38.99 -0.82 -6.10
C GLN A 312 39.65 -1.90 -6.97
N ASP A 313 38.90 -2.93 -7.38
CA ASP A 313 39.40 -4.00 -8.27
C ASP A 313 39.80 -3.49 -9.67
N THR A 314 39.20 -2.38 -10.14
CA THR A 314 39.55 -1.79 -11.44
C THR A 314 40.69 -0.79 -11.36
N LYS A 315 40.85 -0.05 -10.25
CA LYS A 315 41.98 0.89 -10.05
C LYS A 315 43.32 0.20 -9.81
N GLU A 316 43.34 -1.01 -9.25
CA GLU A 316 44.59 -1.77 -9.06
C GLU A 316 45.17 -2.34 -10.36
N ARG A 317 44.41 -2.33 -11.47
CA ARG A 317 44.88 -2.82 -12.79
C ARG A 317 45.52 -1.76 -13.68
N ASP A 318 45.30 -0.47 -13.41
CA ASP A 318 45.74 0.64 -14.28
C ASP A 318 46.89 1.46 -13.67
N SER A 319 47.57 0.95 -12.64
CA SER A 319 48.74 1.60 -12.00
C SER A 319 50.09 1.10 -12.54
N GLU A 320 50.21 0.94 -13.86
CA GLU A 320 51.50 0.87 -14.55
C GLU A 320 51.52 1.87 -15.71
N ASP A 321 52.43 2.83 -15.57
CA ASP A 321 53.08 3.61 -16.61
C ASP A 321 52.68 5.09 -16.87
N HIS A 322 53.74 5.89 -16.85
CA HIS A 322 53.94 7.26 -17.32
C HIS A 322 53.56 8.48 -16.44
N SER A 323 54.65 9.00 -15.87
CA SER A 323 54.93 10.29 -15.24
C SER A 323 54.59 11.54 -16.07
N SER A 324 54.11 12.60 -15.40
CA SER A 324 54.62 13.97 -15.56
C SER A 324 54.14 14.90 -14.43
N LYS A 325 55.03 15.81 -14.02
CA LYS A 325 55.04 16.62 -12.79
C LYS A 325 54.04 17.80 -12.81
N PRO A 326 53.66 18.37 -11.65
CA PRO A 326 52.74 19.50 -11.57
C PRO A 326 53.50 20.84 -11.72
N SER A 327 53.01 21.72 -12.60
CA SER A 327 53.49 23.09 -12.74
C SER A 327 52.44 24.09 -12.27
N THR A 328 52.86 24.90 -11.29
CA THR A 328 52.61 26.35 -11.16
C THR A 328 51.19 26.86 -10.94
N SER A 329 51.07 27.60 -9.84
CA SER A 329 49.95 28.38 -9.33
C SER A 329 49.46 29.48 -10.29
N ASP A 330 48.16 29.48 -10.59
CA ASP A 330 47.44 30.64 -11.15
C ASP A 330 46.61 31.36 -10.07
N PRO A 331 46.63 32.71 -10.01
CA PRO A 331 46.09 33.49 -8.89
C PRO A 331 44.68 34.01 -9.16
N ASN A 332 43.72 33.14 -9.47
CA ASN A 332 42.33 33.56 -9.75
C ASN A 332 41.30 32.51 -9.28
N ASN A 333 41.34 32.13 -8.00
CA ASN A 333 40.35 31.20 -7.44
C ASN A 333 39.62 31.84 -6.24
N ASP A 334 38.74 32.80 -6.56
CA ASP A 334 37.75 33.33 -5.61
C ASP A 334 36.56 32.36 -5.54
N PRO A 335 36.30 31.67 -4.41
CA PRO A 335 35.28 30.62 -4.31
C PRO A 335 33.82 31.12 -4.27
N LEU A 336 33.58 32.39 -4.63
CA LEU A 336 32.26 33.04 -4.62
C LEU A 336 31.92 33.75 -5.94
N ALA A 337 32.71 33.56 -7.00
CA ALA A 337 32.34 34.00 -8.34
C ALA A 337 31.31 33.05 -8.98
N PRO A 338 30.30 33.53 -9.73
CA PRO A 338 29.38 32.67 -10.46
C PRO A 338 30.16 31.77 -11.42
N ILE A 339 29.84 30.47 -11.42
CA ILE A 339 30.42 29.48 -12.35
C ILE A 339 30.22 30.00 -13.78
N GLN A 340 31.31 30.38 -14.44
CA GLN A 340 31.31 30.72 -15.86
C GLN A 340 31.37 29.40 -16.63
N PHE A 341 30.36 29.14 -17.45
CA PHE A 341 30.37 28.01 -18.37
C PHE A 341 31.22 28.40 -19.57
N GLU A 342 32.41 27.80 -19.70
CA GLU A 342 33.03 27.70 -21.01
C GLU A 342 32.11 26.85 -21.88
N LYS A 343 31.82 27.38 -23.07
CA LYS A 343 31.04 26.69 -24.09
C LYS A 343 31.99 25.67 -24.72
N ASP A 344 32.26 24.60 -23.98
CA ASP A 344 32.96 23.45 -24.52
C ASP A 344 32.10 22.92 -25.66
N ASP A 345 32.64 22.98 -26.87
CA ASP A 345 32.03 22.41 -28.06
C ASP A 345 31.94 20.88 -27.87
N VAL A 346 30.85 20.42 -27.24
CA VAL A 346 30.52 19.00 -26.96
C VAL A 346 30.38 18.16 -28.25
N GLU A 347 30.57 18.78 -29.41
CA GLU A 347 30.57 18.13 -30.73
C GLU A 347 31.86 17.34 -31.02
N GLN A 348 32.95 17.53 -30.25
CA GLN A 348 34.21 16.78 -30.46
C GLN A 348 34.31 15.47 -29.67
N ILE A 349 33.47 15.24 -28.65
CA ILE A 349 33.56 14.03 -27.80
C ILE A 349 33.13 12.76 -28.53
N PHE A 350 32.19 12.87 -29.49
CA PHE A 350 31.68 11.71 -30.24
C PHE A 350 32.18 11.63 -31.68
N ASN A 351 33.07 12.53 -32.09
CA ASN A 351 33.70 12.57 -33.41
C ASN A 351 32.71 12.29 -34.58
N VAL A 352 31.46 12.75 -34.42
CA VAL A 352 30.33 12.41 -35.30
C VAL A 352 30.50 13.03 -36.68
N GLU A 353 31.20 14.16 -36.75
CA GLU A 353 31.47 14.86 -38.00
C GLU A 353 32.46 14.10 -38.90
N SER A 354 33.47 13.42 -38.31
CA SER A 354 34.37 12.54 -39.07
C SER A 354 33.65 11.27 -39.55
N PHE A 355 32.74 10.73 -38.73
CA PHE A 355 31.90 9.60 -39.10
C PHE A 355 30.93 9.96 -40.25
N LEU A 356 30.32 11.15 -40.20
CA LEU A 356 29.44 11.63 -41.28
C LEU A 356 30.21 11.95 -42.57
N ARG A 357 31.44 12.47 -42.49
CA ARG A 357 32.30 12.67 -43.66
C ARG A 357 32.73 11.34 -44.28
N ASN A 358 33.11 10.36 -43.47
CA ASN A 358 33.45 9.01 -43.96
C ASN A 358 32.24 8.26 -44.52
N ALA A 359 31.05 8.41 -43.93
CA ALA A 359 29.81 7.86 -44.47
C ALA A 359 29.44 8.50 -45.82
N LYS A 360 29.60 9.82 -45.97
CA LYS A 360 29.40 10.51 -47.27
C LYS A 360 30.44 10.10 -48.32
N TYR A 361 31.70 9.91 -47.93
CA TYR A 361 32.76 9.45 -48.84
C TYR A 361 32.51 8.02 -49.33
N ASN A 362 32.12 7.11 -48.43
CA ASN A 362 31.77 5.73 -48.78
C ASN A 362 30.47 5.62 -49.59
N ALA A 363 29.46 6.46 -49.32
CA ALA A 363 28.23 6.49 -50.11
C ALA A 363 28.48 6.97 -51.56
N ARG A 364 29.36 7.95 -51.77
CA ARG A 364 29.78 8.38 -53.12
C ARG A 364 30.58 7.30 -53.85
N LYS A 365 31.49 6.62 -53.16
CA LYS A 365 32.28 5.50 -53.73
C LYS A 365 31.42 4.32 -54.17
N ILE A 366 30.33 4.02 -53.45
CA ILE A 366 29.37 2.95 -53.81
C ILE A 366 28.52 3.34 -55.04
N GLN A 367 28.20 4.62 -55.23
CA GLN A 367 27.52 5.12 -56.42
C GLN A 367 28.44 5.17 -57.67
N GLU A 368 29.73 5.44 -57.49
CA GLU A 368 30.72 5.35 -58.59
C GLU A 368 31.07 3.89 -58.95
N SER A 369 31.07 2.95 -58.01
CA SER A 369 31.30 1.52 -58.32
C SER A 369 30.10 0.82 -58.98
N SER A 370 28.87 1.32 -58.77
CA SER A 370 27.64 0.74 -59.37
C SER A 370 27.33 1.27 -60.78
N SER A 371 28.02 2.32 -61.24
CA SER A 371 27.92 2.88 -62.59
C SER A 371 29.01 2.36 -63.57
N SER A 372 29.97 1.55 -63.10
CA SER A 372 31.12 1.06 -63.88
C SER A 372 31.01 -0.39 -64.41
N SER A 373 29.92 -1.13 -64.17
CA SER A 373 29.82 -2.56 -64.56
C SER A 373 28.71 -2.90 -65.56
N LYS A 374 28.37 -1.98 -66.48
CA LYS A 374 27.54 -2.24 -67.67
C LYS A 374 28.33 -1.99 -68.95
N ARG A 375 29.23 -2.91 -69.30
CA ARG A 375 29.77 -3.01 -70.68
C ARG A 375 30.44 -4.37 -70.91
N HIS A 376 29.67 -5.35 -71.39
CA HIS A 376 30.05 -6.37 -72.39
C HIS A 376 28.98 -7.49 -72.46
N LYS A 377 28.01 -7.32 -73.35
CA LYS A 377 27.42 -8.39 -74.18
C LYS A 377 26.47 -7.74 -75.20
N SER A 378 27.04 -7.44 -76.36
CA SER A 378 26.38 -7.67 -77.66
C SER A 378 26.92 -8.99 -78.16
#